data_AF-A0A257AXT2-F1
#
_entry.id   AF-A0A257AXT2-F1
#
_cell.length_a   1.000
_cell.length_b   1.000
_cell.length_c   1.000
_cell.angle_alpha   90.00
_cell.angle_beta   90.00
_cell.angle_gamma   90.00
#
_symmetry.space_group_name_H-M   'P 1'
#
loop_
_entity.id
_entity.type
_entity.pdbx_description
1 polymer ?
#
loop_
_entity_poly.entity_id
_entity_poly.type
_entity_poly.pdbx_seq_one_letter_code
_entity_poly.pdbx_strand_id
1 'polypeptide(L)'
;MARSSLVSFEITILAHFRAKPEALPALSAALDALIAATRQEPGCIAYDLHVACDDPCHFVLVERWRDAAALEAHFAQPHTQAAMAQTPPWLAEGVTLSRWRPVAPSQITSTT
;
A
#
# COMPACT_ATOMS: atom_id res chain seq x y z
N MET A 1 -0.52 7.02 -35.89
CA MET A 1 -1.51 7.08 -34.79
C MET A 1 -1.90 5.66 -34.43
N ALA A 2 -1.53 5.18 -33.25
CA ALA A 2 -2.11 3.98 -32.66
C ALA A 2 -2.46 4.35 -31.22
N ARG A 3 -3.74 4.64 -30.98
CA ARG A 3 -4.25 4.80 -29.61
C ARG A 3 -4.13 3.43 -28.97
N SER A 4 -3.11 3.26 -28.13
CA SER A 4 -3.01 2.13 -27.23
C SER A 4 -4.33 2.07 -26.46
N SER A 5 -5.10 1.01 -26.69
CA SER A 5 -6.32 0.77 -25.91
C SER A 5 -5.86 0.50 -24.48
N LEU A 6 -6.07 1.46 -23.60
CA LEU A 6 -5.78 1.30 -22.18
C LEU A 6 -6.77 0.28 -21.63
N VAL A 7 -6.36 -0.98 -21.60
CA VAL A 7 -7.08 -1.98 -20.82
C VAL A 7 -6.97 -1.54 -19.37
N SER A 8 -8.08 -1.03 -18.82
CA SER A 8 -8.18 -0.70 -17.41
C SER A 8 -8.37 -1.99 -16.63
N PHE A 9 -7.42 -2.33 -15.77
CA PHE A 9 -7.46 -3.52 -14.91
C PHE A 9 -7.07 -3.15 -13.49
N GLU A 10 -7.56 -3.95 -12.53
CA GLU A 10 -7.23 -3.80 -11.12
C GLU A 10 -5.71 -3.95 -10.90
N ILE A 11 -5.14 -3.13 -10.02
CA ILE A 11 -3.73 -3.21 -9.65
C ILE A 11 -3.61 -3.65 -8.21
N THR A 12 -2.66 -4.57 -7.97
CA THR A 12 -2.23 -4.92 -6.62
C THR A 12 -0.84 -4.34 -6.36
N ILE A 13 -0.67 -3.67 -5.22
CA ILE A 13 0.64 -3.24 -4.71
C ILE A 13 0.96 -4.08 -3.48
N LEU A 14 2.19 -4.58 -3.42
CA LEU A 14 2.79 -5.09 -2.19
C LEU A 14 3.89 -4.11 -1.79
N ALA A 15 3.68 -3.41 -0.67
CA ALA A 15 4.63 -2.46 -0.12
C ALA A 15 5.23 -3.02 1.17
N HIS A 16 6.52 -3.35 1.15
CA HIS A 16 7.20 -3.86 2.33
C HIS A 16 7.94 -2.76 3.07
N PHE A 17 7.79 -2.78 4.40
CA PHE A 17 8.45 -1.88 5.32
C PHE A 17 9.15 -2.72 6.39
N ARG A 18 10.43 -2.45 6.65
CA ARG A 18 11.13 -3.02 7.80
C ARG A 18 11.51 -1.90 8.76
N ALA A 19 10.89 -1.88 9.94
CA ALA A 19 11.21 -0.94 10.99
C ALA A 19 12.59 -1.20 11.57
N LYS A 20 13.28 -0.15 12.01
CA LYS A 20 14.28 -0.28 13.08
C LYS A 20 13.54 -0.65 14.37
N PRO A 21 14.08 -1.54 15.22
CA PRO A 21 13.40 -1.99 16.43
C PRO A 21 12.93 -0.85 17.34
N GLU A 22 13.75 0.19 17.50
CA GLU A 22 13.44 1.36 18.32
C GLU A 22 12.37 2.28 17.73
N ALA A 23 12.09 2.18 16.43
CA ALA A 23 11.13 3.01 15.72
C ALA A 23 9.83 2.27 15.38
N LEU A 24 9.69 1.00 15.79
CA LEU A 24 8.52 0.17 15.52
C LEU A 24 7.18 0.84 15.91
N PRO A 25 7.01 1.43 17.11
CA PRO A 25 5.76 2.09 17.47
C PRO A 25 5.44 3.30 16.58
N ALA A 26 6.46 4.06 16.18
CA ALA A 26 6.28 5.24 15.33
C ALA A 26 5.88 4.85 13.91
N LEU A 27 6.53 3.83 13.34
CA LEU A 27 6.18 3.32 12.01
C LEU A 27 4.77 2.74 12.01
N SER A 28 4.42 1.90 12.99
CA SER A 28 3.07 1.30 13.09
C SER A 28 1.99 2.38 13.13
N ALA A 29 2.16 3.40 13.97
CA ALA A 29 1.19 4.50 14.08
C ALA A 29 1.04 5.29 12.78
N ALA A 30 2.13 5.51 12.04
CA ALA A 30 2.07 6.19 10.76
C ALA A 30 1.39 5.34 9.67
N LEU A 31 1.63 4.02 9.66
CA LEU A 31 0.95 3.09 8.76
C LEU A 31 -0.56 3.01 9.09
N ASP A 32 -0.95 2.97 10.36
CA ASP A 32 -2.36 2.99 10.78
C ASP A 32 -3.08 4.26 10.32
N ALA A 33 -2.43 5.42 10.47
CA ALA A 33 -2.97 6.68 9.97
C ALA A 33 -3.10 6.70 8.44
N LEU A 34 -2.11 6.17 7.73
CA LEU A 34 -2.14 6.02 6.27
C LEU A 34 -3.30 5.13 5.83
N ILE A 35 -3.51 3.97 6.47
CA ILE A 35 -4.60 3.04 6.17
C ILE A 35 -5.97 3.71 6.35
N ALA A 36 -6.18 4.42 7.47
CA ALA A 36 -7.44 5.07 7.77
C ALA A 36 -7.82 6.14 6.73
N ALA A 37 -6.82 6.89 6.23
CA ALA A 37 -7.02 7.86 5.16
C ALA A 37 -7.22 7.18 3.79
N THR A 38 -6.37 6.21 3.46
CA THR A 38 -6.36 5.59 2.13
C THR A 38 -7.60 4.75 1.82
N ARG A 39 -8.18 4.10 2.83
CA ARG A 39 -9.45 3.36 2.64
C ARG A 39 -10.63 4.24 2.24
N GLN A 40 -10.53 5.56 2.40
CA GLN A 40 -11.56 6.51 1.98
C GLN A 40 -11.36 6.99 0.53
N GLU A 41 -10.25 6.62 -0.12
CA GLU A 41 -9.92 7.10 -1.45
C GLU A 41 -10.81 6.46 -2.54
N PRO A 42 -11.34 7.26 -3.49
CA PRO A 42 -12.08 6.71 -4.62
C PRO A 42 -11.22 5.76 -5.45
N GLY A 43 -11.64 4.49 -5.52
CA GLY A 43 -10.94 3.46 -6.29
C GLY A 43 -9.97 2.61 -5.46
N CYS A 44 -9.80 2.89 -4.16
CA CYS A 44 -9.24 1.93 -3.22
C CYS A 44 -10.24 0.78 -3.00
N ILE A 45 -9.84 -0.45 -3.32
CA ILE A 45 -10.64 -1.66 -3.13
C ILE A 45 -10.29 -2.34 -1.81
N ALA A 46 -8.99 -2.43 -1.50
CA ALA A 46 -8.47 -2.99 -0.27
C ALA A 46 -7.14 -2.30 0.08
N TYR A 47 -6.84 -2.20 1.37
CA TYR A 47 -5.61 -1.59 1.88
C TYR A 47 -5.33 -2.19 3.25
N ASP A 48 -4.65 -3.34 3.26
CA ASP A 48 -4.56 -4.21 4.44
C ASP A 48 -3.11 -4.37 4.88
N LEU A 49 -2.85 -4.03 6.14
CA LEU A 49 -1.55 -4.18 6.76
C LEU A 49 -1.40 -5.57 7.38
N HIS A 50 -0.29 -6.21 7.08
CA HIS A 50 0.13 -7.46 7.67
C HIS A 50 1.49 -7.27 8.31
N VAL A 51 1.75 -8.06 9.35
CA VAL A 51 3.06 -8.19 9.99
C VAL A 51 3.55 -9.62 9.75
N ALA A 52 4.85 -9.78 9.51
CA ALA A 52 5.44 -11.11 9.35
C ALA A 52 5.33 -11.91 10.66
N CYS A 53 5.07 -13.21 10.56
CA CYS A 53 4.93 -14.07 11.74
C CYS A 53 6.26 -14.27 12.50
N ASP A 54 7.38 -14.12 11.81
CA ASP A 54 8.74 -14.37 12.28
C ASP A 54 9.56 -13.08 12.50
N ASP A 55 9.07 -11.93 12.01
CA ASP A 55 9.72 -10.63 12.19
C ASP A 55 8.66 -9.53 12.50
N PRO A 56 8.47 -9.16 13.79
CA PRO A 56 7.49 -8.13 14.15
C PRO A 56 7.85 -6.73 13.65
N CYS A 57 9.06 -6.53 13.12
CA CYS A 57 9.47 -5.27 12.48
C CYS A 57 9.18 -5.27 10.98
N HIS A 58 8.76 -6.39 10.38
CA HIS A 58 8.48 -6.49 8.95
C HIS A 58 6.98 -6.42 8.69
N PHE A 59 6.58 -5.34 8.02
CA PHE A 59 5.22 -5.12 7.58
C PHE A 59 5.09 -5.26 6.06
N VAL A 60 3.90 -5.66 5.61
CA VAL A 60 3.49 -5.52 4.21
C VAL A 60 2.09 -4.90 4.14
N LEU A 61 1.98 -3.82 3.36
CA LEU A 61 0.68 -3.34 2.89
C LEU A 61 0.32 -4.08 1.61
N VAL A 62 -0.84 -4.72 1.63
CA VAL A 62 -1.47 -5.34 0.47
C VAL A 62 -2.57 -4.40 0.00
N GLU A 63 -2.33 -3.73 -1.11
CA GLU A 63 -3.23 -2.72 -1.64
C GLU A 63 -3.87 -3.22 -2.93
N ARG A 64 -5.16 -2.93 -3.12
CA ARG A 64 -5.88 -3.21 -4.36
C ARG A 64 -6.57 -1.96 -4.83
N TRP A 65 -6.36 -1.64 -6.11
CA TRP A 65 -6.79 -0.41 -6.75
C TRP A 65 -7.61 -0.73 -7.98
N ARG A 66 -8.73 -0.03 -8.17
CA ARG A 66 -9.64 -0.22 -9.32
C ARG A 66 -8.90 -0.17 -10.65
N ASP A 67 -7.96 0.75 -10.79
CA ASP A 67 -7.22 1.01 -12.01
C ASP A 67 -5.93 1.82 -11.74
N ALA A 68 -5.14 2.04 -12.79
CA ALA A 68 -3.91 2.85 -12.72
C ALA A 68 -4.16 4.29 -12.29
N ALA A 69 -5.27 4.90 -12.72
CA ALA A 69 -5.55 6.30 -12.38
C ALA A 69 -5.85 6.46 -10.89
N ALA A 70 -6.53 5.49 -10.27
CA ALA A 70 -6.75 5.46 -8.82
C ALA A 70 -5.42 5.35 -8.05
N LEU A 71 -4.51 4.47 -8.50
CA LEU A 71 -3.19 4.34 -7.88
C LEU A 71 -2.33 5.60 -8.03
N GLU A 72 -2.30 6.23 -9.22
CA GLU A 72 -1.55 7.48 -9.39
C GLU A 72 -2.14 8.61 -8.52
N ALA A 73 -3.47 8.67 -8.41
CA ALA A 73 -4.12 9.63 -7.52
C ALA A 73 -3.74 9.39 -6.05
N HIS A 74 -3.61 8.13 -5.63
CA HIS A 74 -3.15 7.76 -4.29
C HIS A 74 -1.76 8.30 -3.97
N PHE A 75 -0.79 8.13 -4.88
CA PHE A 75 0.56 8.68 -4.68
C PHE A 75 0.60 10.20 -4.62
N ALA A 76 -0.40 10.88 -5.20
CA ALA A 76 -0.53 12.32 -5.12
C ALA A 76 -1.23 12.81 -3.83
N GLN A 77 -1.84 11.93 -3.02
CA GLN A 77 -2.56 12.37 -1.83
C GLN A 77 -1.63 12.95 -0.74
N PRO A 78 -2.07 13.97 0.01
CA PRO A 78 -1.27 14.57 1.08
C PRO A 78 -0.83 13.58 2.16
N HIS A 79 -1.69 12.64 2.57
CA HIS A 79 -1.34 11.63 3.59
C HIS A 79 -0.27 10.65 3.08
N THR A 80 -0.33 10.25 1.80
CA THR A 80 0.67 9.38 1.18
C THR A 80 2.02 10.09 1.08
N GLN A 81 2.04 11.34 0.61
CA GLN A 81 3.26 12.13 0.54
C GLN A 81 3.86 12.38 1.93
N ALA A 82 3.02 12.63 2.95
CA ALA A 82 3.48 12.78 4.32
C ALA A 82 4.11 11.49 4.86
N ALA A 83 3.50 10.33 4.62
CA ALA A 83 4.04 9.04 5.02
C ALA A 83 5.39 8.74 4.32
N MET A 84 5.50 9.02 3.02
CA MET A 84 6.74 8.86 2.25
C MET A 84 7.87 9.76 2.75
N ALA A 85 7.56 10.96 3.23
CA ALA A 85 8.55 11.89 3.77
C ALA A 85 8.94 11.56 5.22
N GLN A 86 8.00 11.07 6.03
CA GLN A 86 8.19 10.89 7.47
C GLN A 86 8.83 9.56 7.85
N THR A 87 8.50 8.47 7.14
CA THR A 87 8.93 7.12 7.51
C THR A 87 10.41 6.77 7.28
N PRO A 88 11.17 7.35 6.32
CA PRO A 88 12.53 6.90 6.02
C PRO A 88 13.51 6.81 7.20
N PRO A 89 13.54 7.75 8.17
CA PRO A 89 14.42 7.63 9.34
C PRO A 89 14.14 6.40 10.23
N TRP A 90 12.92 5.85 10.16
CA TRP A 90 12.46 4.72 10.98
C TRP A 90 12.69 3.37 10.33
N LEU A 91 13.04 3.34 9.04
CA LEU A 91 13.20 2.09 8.31
C LEU A 91 14.65 1.58 8.41
N ALA A 92 14.80 0.26 8.56
CA ALA A 92 16.08 -0.43 8.53
C ALA A 92 16.65 -0.48 7.09
N GLU A 93 15.78 -0.44 6.09
CA GLU A 93 16.08 -0.44 4.67
C GLU A 93 15.01 0.34 3.88
N GLY A 94 15.25 0.63 2.60
CA GLY A 94 14.27 1.32 1.78
C GLY A 94 12.97 0.53 1.60
N VAL A 95 11.83 1.22 1.45
CA VAL A 95 10.56 0.59 1.09
C VAL A 95 10.69 -0.11 -0.24
N THR A 96 10.24 -1.36 -0.33
CA THR A 96 10.14 -2.06 -1.62
C THR A 96 8.69 -2.11 -2.07
N LEU A 97 8.47 -1.79 -3.34
CA LEU A 97 7.16 -1.77 -3.97
C LEU A 97 7.17 -2.70 -5.16
N SER A 98 6.18 -3.59 -5.23
CA SER A 98 5.94 -4.43 -6.41
C SER A 98 4.51 -4.25 -6.90
N ARG A 99 4.36 -4.21 -8.24
CA ARG A 99 3.08 -3.92 -8.91
C ARG A 99 2.63 -5.13 -9.71
N TRP A 100 1.39 -5.54 -9.50
CA TRP A 100 0.81 -6.76 -10.06
C TRP A 100 -0.55 -6.48 -10.67
N ARG A 101 -0.96 -7.37 -11.59
CA ARG A 101 -2.36 -7.47 -12.03
C ARG A 101 -2.91 -8.80 -11.52
N PRO A 102 -4.18 -8.86 -11.09
CA PRO A 102 -4.81 -10.14 -10.82
C PRO A 102 -4.95 -10.94 -12.11
N VAL A 103 -4.74 -12.25 -12.03
CA VAL A 103 -5.00 -13.19 -13.14
C VAL A 103 -6.49 -13.58 -13.18
N ALA A 104 -7.15 -13.56 -12.02
CA ALA A 104 -8.59 -13.73 -11.85
C ALA A 104 -9.08 -12.80 -10.72
N PRO A 105 -10.37 -12.40 -10.69
CA PRO A 105 -10.90 -11.58 -9.62
C PRO A 105 -10.69 -12.24 -8.24
N SER A 106 -10.18 -11.49 -7.27
CA SER A 106 -9.96 -11.99 -5.91
C SER A 106 -11.30 -12.31 -5.23
N GLN A 107 -11.49 -13.54 -4.77
CA GLN A 107 -12.71 -14.00 -4.08
C GLN A 107 -12.66 -13.81 -2.56
N ILE A 108 -11.67 -13.08 -2.02
CA ILE A 108 -11.53 -12.91 -0.57
C ILE A 108 -12.55 -11.88 -0.10
N THR A 109 -13.72 -12.37 0.31
CA THR A 109 -14.65 -11.62 1.16
C THR A 109 -14.12 -11.67 2.58
N SER A 110 -13.71 -10.54 3.14
CA SER A 110 -13.43 -10.41 4.57
C SER A 110 -14.68 -10.84 5.33
N THR A 111 -14.62 -12.00 5.98
CA THR A 111 -15.68 -12.43 6.89
C THR A 111 -15.55 -11.56 8.13
N THR A 112 -16.61 -10.83 8.44
CA THR A 112 -16.74 -9.98 9.63
C THR A 112 -16.60 -10.80 10.91
#